data_AF-A0A4Y9QQ14-F1
#
_entry.id   AF-A0A4Y9QQ14-F1
#
_cell.length_a   1.000
_cell.length_b   1.000
_cell.length_c   1.000
_cell.angle_alpha   90.00
_cell.angle_beta   90.00
_cell.angle_gamma   90.00
#
_symmetry.space_group_name_H-M   'P 1'
#
loop_
_entity.id
_entity.type
_entity.pdbx_description
1 polymer ?
#
loop_
_entity_poly.entity_id
_entity_poly.type
_entity_poly.pdbx_seq_one_letter_code
_entity_poly.pdbx_strand_id
1 'polypeptide(L)'
;MKIAQLSRQSRIPLLVLLLGALWPCVTFAQSATLSYVEYQGQRIQLSRAYADFDEYKNDVKNLSVKQAGQVEALMQKTRFGPSFANAQALDNALAELQFPGYGMFYANQLGAHIDTMLELAYVEIPMKDRNRYVVLEKTPTGGFRVVVDFIAGATPEITRVHRGSDGKLVFTDSTGTKIVPKKDQVPK
;
A
#
# COMPACT_ATOMS: atom_id res chain seq x y z
N MET A 1 -80.68 5.70 -11.81
CA MET A 1 -81.55 6.45 -10.88
C MET A 1 -82.32 5.46 -10.01
N LYS A 2 -81.84 5.19 -8.78
CA LYS A 2 -82.61 4.66 -7.65
C LYS A 2 -81.76 4.84 -6.39
N ILE A 3 -82.35 5.55 -5.42
CA ILE A 3 -81.80 5.91 -4.11
C ILE A 3 -82.18 4.81 -3.13
N ALA A 4 -81.27 4.42 -2.23
CA ALA A 4 -81.65 3.85 -0.94
C ALA A 4 -80.57 4.17 0.10
N GLN A 5 -80.89 5.14 0.94
CA GLN A 5 -80.27 5.35 2.25
C GLN A 5 -80.69 4.24 3.22
N LEU A 6 -79.84 3.99 4.23
CA LEU A 6 -80.12 3.68 5.65
C LEU A 6 -78.85 3.00 6.19
N SER A 7 -78.37 3.16 7.41
CA SER A 7 -78.44 4.17 8.48
C SER A 7 -77.59 3.59 9.60
N ARG A 8 -76.82 4.45 10.29
CA ARG A 8 -76.39 4.34 11.71
C ARG A 8 -75.90 2.98 12.25
N GLN A 9 -74.68 2.98 12.81
CA GLN A 9 -74.52 3.01 14.27
C GLN A 9 -73.06 3.26 14.68
N SER A 10 -72.87 4.29 15.50
CA SER A 10 -71.63 4.60 16.23
C SER A 10 -71.32 3.54 17.28
N ARG A 11 -70.05 3.12 17.40
CA ARG A 11 -69.35 2.86 18.67
C ARG A 11 -67.84 3.10 18.51
N ILE A 12 -67.36 4.23 19.01
CA ILE A 12 -66.00 4.46 19.55
C ILE A 12 -66.05 3.98 21.03
N PRO A 13 -64.98 3.58 21.76
CA PRO A 13 -63.53 3.50 21.47
C PRO A 13 -62.89 2.13 21.81
N LEU A 14 -61.68 1.86 21.33
CA LEU A 14 -60.70 1.16 22.17
C LEU A 14 -59.29 1.68 21.87
N LEU A 15 -58.88 2.61 22.74
CA LEU A 15 -57.53 3.10 22.89
C LEU A 15 -56.66 1.97 23.45
N VAL A 16 -55.86 1.32 22.60
CA VAL A 16 -54.79 0.41 23.05
C VAL A 16 -53.48 1.17 22.93
N LEU A 17 -53.09 1.78 24.04
CA LEU A 17 -51.75 2.34 24.29
C LEU A 17 -50.76 1.17 24.41
N LEU A 18 -50.26 0.68 23.28
CA LEU A 18 -49.05 -0.14 23.25
C LEU A 18 -47.84 0.78 23.36
N LEU A 19 -47.52 1.17 24.60
CA LEU A 19 -46.18 1.61 25.00
C LEU A 19 -45.26 0.40 24.94
N GLY A 20 -44.92 -0.03 23.73
CA GLY A 20 -43.81 -0.94 23.49
C GLY A 20 -42.52 -0.16 23.78
N ALA A 21 -41.88 -0.50 24.90
CA ALA A 21 -40.56 -0.02 25.24
C ALA A 21 -39.61 -0.28 24.05
N LEU A 22 -39.33 0.77 23.29
CA LEU A 22 -38.18 0.83 22.40
C LEU A 22 -36.96 0.82 23.31
N TRP A 23 -36.53 -0.36 23.74
CA TRP A 23 -35.16 -0.50 24.22
C TRP A 23 -34.29 -0.09 23.03
N PRO A 24 -33.48 0.99 23.15
CA PRO A 24 -32.45 1.21 22.17
C PRO A 24 -31.57 -0.04 22.26
N CYS A 25 -31.69 -0.89 21.25
CA CYS A 25 -30.66 -1.87 20.95
C CYS A 25 -29.45 -1.02 20.56
N VAL A 26 -28.72 -0.54 21.58
CA VAL A 26 -27.40 0.02 21.40
C VAL A 26 -26.57 -1.18 20.99
N THR A 27 -26.60 -1.49 19.70
CA THR A 27 -25.59 -2.32 19.06
C THR A 27 -24.31 -1.54 19.24
N PHE A 28 -23.57 -1.85 20.31
CA PHE A 28 -22.16 -1.54 20.37
C PHE A 28 -21.56 -2.25 19.16
N ALA A 29 -21.39 -1.51 18.06
CA ALA A 29 -20.58 -1.94 16.95
C ALA A 29 -19.21 -2.20 17.56
N GLN A 30 -18.91 -3.48 17.76
CA GLN A 30 -17.61 -3.91 18.21
C GLN A 30 -16.66 -3.56 17.07
N SER A 31 -16.04 -2.38 17.17
CA SER A 31 -15.07 -1.91 16.17
C SER A 31 -14.07 -3.04 15.98
N ALA A 32 -14.09 -3.65 14.80
CA ALA A 32 -13.24 -4.78 14.50
C ALA A 32 -11.80 -4.28 14.59
N THR A 33 -11.06 -4.78 15.58
CA THR A 33 -9.67 -4.37 15.76
C THR A 33 -8.81 -4.98 14.66
N LEU A 34 -7.88 -4.19 14.13
CA LEU A 34 -6.91 -4.63 13.14
C LEU A 34 -5.78 -5.36 13.86
N SER A 35 -5.73 -6.68 13.72
CA SER A 35 -4.69 -7.53 14.35
C SER A 35 -3.72 -8.14 13.34
N TYR A 36 -4.03 -8.09 12.05
CA TYR A 36 -3.20 -8.61 10.98
C TYR A 36 -3.43 -7.80 9.71
N VAL A 37 -2.49 -7.89 8.78
CA VAL A 37 -2.66 -7.44 7.38
C VAL A 37 -2.42 -8.62 6.43
N GLU A 38 -3.12 -8.65 5.31
CA GLU A 38 -2.83 -9.60 4.23
C GLU A 38 -1.75 -9.00 3.33
N TYR A 39 -0.71 -9.77 3.03
CA TYR A 39 0.34 -9.37 2.11
C TYR A 39 0.87 -10.57 1.34
N GLN A 40 0.85 -10.49 0.01
CA GLN A 40 1.34 -11.56 -0.88
C GLN A 40 0.71 -12.93 -0.56
N GLY A 41 -0.60 -12.94 -0.26
CA GLY A 41 -1.36 -14.13 0.10
C GLY A 41 -1.07 -14.68 1.50
N GLN A 42 -0.34 -13.95 2.34
CA GLN A 42 -0.03 -14.34 3.72
C GLN A 42 -0.60 -13.35 4.74
N ARG A 43 -1.08 -13.89 5.86
CA ARG A 43 -1.45 -13.10 7.03
C ARG A 43 -0.23 -12.75 7.84
N ILE A 44 0.08 -11.46 7.92
CA ILE A 44 1.16 -10.91 8.73
C ILE A 44 0.55 -10.39 10.02
N GLN A 45 0.91 -11.03 11.13
CA GLN A 45 0.41 -10.66 12.45
C GLN A 45 1.04 -9.33 12.89
N LEU A 46 0.21 -8.37 13.29
CA LEU A 46 0.67 -7.11 13.86
C LEU A 46 1.17 -7.31 15.29
N SER A 47 2.02 -6.41 15.79
CA SER A 47 2.61 -6.51 17.14
C SER A 47 1.55 -6.46 18.26
N ARG A 48 0.41 -5.83 17.98
CA ARG A 48 -0.79 -5.76 18.83
C ARG A 48 -2.03 -5.56 17.96
N ALA A 49 -3.20 -5.57 18.59
CA ALA A 49 -4.42 -5.10 17.95
C ALA A 49 -4.44 -3.55 17.91
N TYR A 50 -4.81 -3.01 16.76
CA TYR A 50 -5.00 -1.58 16.51
C TYR A 50 -6.50 -1.28 16.35
N ALA A 51 -6.92 -0.09 16.73
CA ALA A 51 -8.30 0.36 16.54
C ALA A 51 -8.63 0.53 15.05
N ASP A 52 -7.67 1.00 14.27
CA ASP A 52 -7.80 1.24 12.83
C ASP A 52 -6.43 1.22 12.11
N PHE A 53 -6.46 1.49 10.81
CA PHE A 53 -5.28 1.52 9.95
C PHE A 53 -4.37 2.73 10.23
N ASP A 54 -4.92 3.85 10.67
CA ASP A 54 -4.13 5.06 10.95
C ASP A 54 -3.29 4.89 12.22
N GLU A 55 -3.83 4.23 13.25
CA GLU A 55 -3.05 3.87 14.44
C GLU A 55 -1.92 2.89 14.07
N TYR A 56 -2.22 1.90 13.22
CA TYR A 56 -1.25 0.92 12.74
C TYR A 56 -0.10 1.54 11.94
N LYS A 57 -0.39 2.39 10.95
CA LYS A 57 0.63 2.95 10.05
C LYS A 57 1.57 3.94 10.76
N ASN A 58 1.08 4.60 11.81
CA ASN A 58 1.84 5.59 12.56
C ASN A 58 2.68 4.97 13.70
N ASP A 59 2.51 3.67 13.99
CA ASP A 59 3.30 2.95 14.99
C ASP A 59 4.57 2.37 14.38
N VAL A 60 5.73 2.94 14.72
CA VAL A 60 7.04 2.48 14.26
C VAL A 60 7.41 1.06 14.75
N LYS A 61 6.64 0.48 15.68
CA LYS A 61 6.77 -0.89 16.20
C LYS A 61 5.53 -1.74 15.89
N ASN A 62 4.88 -1.48 14.75
CA ASN A 62 3.69 -2.20 14.30
C ASN A 62 3.88 -3.69 13.96
N LEU A 63 5.13 -4.15 13.82
CA LEU A 63 5.47 -5.56 13.66
C LEU A 63 6.45 -6.02 14.75
N SER A 64 6.44 -7.33 15.02
CA SER A 64 7.53 -7.95 15.77
C SER A 64 8.76 -8.14 14.87
N VAL A 65 9.95 -8.28 15.45
CA VAL A 65 11.19 -8.56 14.69
C VAL A 65 11.06 -9.80 13.80
N LYS A 66 10.37 -10.83 14.28
CA LYS A 66 10.09 -12.06 13.51
C LYS A 66 9.21 -11.77 12.30
N GLN A 67 8.12 -11.02 12.48
CA GLN A 67 7.19 -10.68 11.39
C GLN A 67 7.84 -9.75 10.37
N ALA A 68 8.62 -8.75 10.80
CA ALA A 68 9.41 -7.90 9.91
C ALA A 68 10.40 -8.72 9.07
N GLY A 69 11.07 -9.72 9.66
CA GLY A 69 11.95 -10.64 8.94
C GLY A 69 11.21 -11.52 7.93
N GLN A 70 9.99 -11.99 8.26
CA GLN A 70 9.14 -12.71 7.32
C GLN A 70 8.74 -11.83 6.14
N VAL A 71 8.31 -10.59 6.38
CA VAL A 71 7.93 -9.64 5.33
C VAL A 71 9.12 -9.33 4.42
N GLU A 72 10.30 -9.06 4.98
CA GLU A 72 11.51 -8.84 4.17
C GLU A 72 11.80 -10.05 3.25
N ALA A 73 11.68 -11.27 3.77
CA ALA A 73 11.86 -12.48 2.96
C ALA A 73 10.78 -12.66 1.88
N LEU A 74 9.53 -12.24 2.14
CA LEU A 74 8.47 -12.22 1.13
C LEU A 74 8.79 -11.19 0.06
N MET A 75 9.09 -9.96 0.45
CA MET A 75 9.47 -8.88 -0.45
C MET A 75 10.67 -9.27 -1.31
N GLN A 76 11.64 -10.02 -0.81
CA GLN A 76 12.76 -10.52 -1.64
C GLN A 76 12.34 -11.55 -2.69
N LYS A 77 11.31 -12.37 -2.39
CA LYS A 77 10.84 -13.44 -3.27
C LYS A 77 9.78 -12.97 -4.27
N THR A 78 9.04 -11.92 -3.93
CA THR A 78 8.00 -11.35 -4.79
C THR A 78 8.62 -10.88 -6.10
N ARG A 79 8.12 -11.38 -7.22
CA ARG A 79 8.56 -10.93 -8.54
C ARG A 79 7.86 -9.61 -8.86
N PHE A 80 8.64 -8.61 -9.27
CA PHE A 80 8.09 -7.33 -9.72
C PHE A 80 7.60 -7.40 -11.19
N GLY A 81 8.25 -8.23 -12.01
CA GLY A 81 7.96 -8.39 -13.43
C GLY A 81 9.03 -7.69 -14.30
N PRO A 82 9.28 -8.17 -15.54
CA PRO A 82 10.38 -7.65 -16.35
C PRO A 82 10.03 -6.38 -17.15
N SER A 83 8.74 -6.10 -17.35
CA SER A 83 8.27 -4.98 -18.19
C SER A 83 6.80 -4.66 -17.93
N PHE A 84 6.42 -3.41 -18.20
CA PHE A 84 5.07 -2.89 -18.03
C PHE A 84 4.65 -2.12 -19.28
N ALA A 85 3.41 -2.31 -19.73
CA ALA A 85 2.93 -1.73 -20.98
C ALA A 85 2.80 -0.20 -20.93
N ASN A 86 2.55 0.36 -19.74
CA ASN A 86 2.34 1.79 -19.50
C ASN A 86 2.52 2.12 -18.02
N ALA A 87 2.36 3.40 -17.66
CA ALA A 87 2.52 3.88 -16.28
C ALA A 87 1.50 3.26 -15.31
N GLN A 88 0.24 3.07 -15.72
CA GLN A 88 -0.77 2.47 -14.86
C GLN A 88 -0.42 1.02 -14.47
N ALA A 89 0.11 0.23 -15.42
CA ALA A 89 0.57 -1.13 -15.15
C ALA A 89 1.76 -1.15 -14.18
N LEU A 90 2.66 -0.17 -14.27
CA LEU A 90 3.76 0.00 -13.34
C LEU A 90 3.26 0.40 -11.94
N ASP A 91 2.37 1.38 -11.84
CA ASP A 91 1.79 1.82 -10.57
C ASP A 91 1.07 0.68 -9.84
N ASN A 92 0.30 -0.13 -10.58
CA ASN A 92 -0.35 -1.30 -10.01
C ASN A 92 0.67 -2.32 -9.48
N ALA A 93 1.74 -2.58 -10.23
CA ALA A 93 2.79 -3.50 -9.79
C ALA A 93 3.56 -2.99 -8.57
N LEU A 94 3.80 -1.67 -8.48
CA LEU A 94 4.42 -1.05 -7.30
C LEU A 94 3.48 -1.14 -6.08
N ALA A 95 2.19 -0.90 -6.27
CA ALA A 95 1.18 -1.02 -5.21
C ALA A 95 1.04 -2.47 -4.70
N GLU A 96 1.10 -3.46 -5.60
CA GLU A 96 1.13 -4.89 -5.21
C GLU A 96 2.41 -5.26 -4.44
N LEU A 97 3.52 -4.63 -4.79
CA LEU A 97 4.80 -4.83 -4.14
C LEU A 97 4.86 -4.14 -2.75
N GLN A 98 4.19 -3.00 -2.57
CA GLN A 98 4.17 -2.21 -1.35
C GLN A 98 3.59 -3.01 -0.16
N PHE A 99 4.28 -2.99 0.98
CA PHE A 99 3.71 -3.53 2.21
C PHE A 99 2.70 -2.53 2.81
N PRO A 100 1.49 -2.96 3.23
CA PRO A 100 0.46 -2.05 3.74
C PRO A 100 0.97 -1.16 4.87
N GLY A 101 0.75 0.15 4.78
CA GLY A 101 1.16 1.13 5.80
C GLY A 101 2.60 1.63 5.68
N TYR A 102 3.35 1.20 4.67
CA TYR A 102 4.72 1.64 4.39
C TYR A 102 4.81 2.38 3.06
N GLY A 103 5.89 3.13 2.87
CA GLY A 103 6.08 4.03 1.74
C GLY A 103 6.33 3.35 0.39
N MET A 104 5.92 4.05 -0.66
CA MET A 104 6.20 3.76 -2.06
C MET A 104 6.43 5.11 -2.76
N PHE A 105 7.56 5.27 -3.45
CA PHE A 105 7.94 6.55 -4.03
C PHE A 105 8.65 6.38 -5.37
N TYR A 106 8.45 7.35 -6.26
CA TYR A 106 9.31 7.58 -7.41
C TYR A 106 10.45 8.52 -6.98
N ALA A 107 11.62 7.95 -6.71
CA ALA A 107 12.72 8.61 -6.04
C ALA A 107 13.41 9.70 -6.89
N ASN A 108 13.34 9.58 -8.22
CA ASN A 108 13.91 10.54 -9.15
C ASN A 108 12.95 11.70 -9.52
N GLN A 109 11.87 11.89 -8.75
CA GLN A 109 11.04 13.10 -8.82
C GLN A 109 11.72 14.26 -8.06
N LEU A 110 11.30 15.51 -8.31
CA LEU A 110 11.85 16.75 -7.68
C LEU A 110 13.29 17.15 -8.11
N GLY A 111 13.55 17.21 -9.42
CA GLY A 111 14.84 17.71 -9.95
C GLY A 111 15.97 16.68 -9.98
N ALA A 112 15.64 15.42 -9.69
CA ALA A 112 16.53 14.26 -9.71
C ALA A 112 16.45 13.42 -11.00
N HIS A 113 15.60 13.82 -11.95
CA HIS A 113 15.40 13.15 -13.25
C HIS A 113 16.52 13.54 -14.25
N ILE A 114 17.76 13.25 -13.91
CA ILE A 114 18.95 13.59 -14.72
C ILE A 114 18.89 12.85 -16.07
N ASP A 115 18.45 11.60 -16.05
CA ASP A 115 18.23 10.79 -17.25
C ASP A 115 16.72 10.58 -17.43
N THR A 116 16.13 11.25 -18.41
CA THR A 116 14.67 11.21 -18.65
C THR A 116 14.18 9.86 -19.15
N MET A 117 15.09 9.01 -19.64
CA MET A 117 14.79 7.66 -20.10
C MET A 117 14.74 6.64 -18.95
N LEU A 118 15.21 7.01 -17.75
CA LEU A 118 15.20 6.15 -16.59
C LEU A 118 14.17 6.61 -15.56
N GLU A 119 13.48 5.65 -14.96
CA GLU A 119 12.63 5.84 -13.78
C GLU A 119 13.25 5.10 -12.60
N LEU A 120 13.28 5.72 -11.43
CA LEU A 120 13.72 5.10 -10.19
C LEU A 120 12.56 5.13 -9.21
N ALA A 121 12.10 3.95 -8.79
CA ALA A 121 11.10 3.83 -7.73
C ALA A 121 11.64 2.95 -6.61
N TYR A 122 11.04 3.07 -5.43
CA TYR A 122 11.25 2.12 -4.35
C TYR A 122 10.01 1.93 -3.50
N VAL A 123 10.00 0.81 -2.78
CA VAL A 123 9.12 0.56 -1.64
C VAL A 123 9.97 0.37 -0.39
N GLU A 124 9.46 0.81 0.75
CA GLU A 124 10.12 0.63 2.03
C GLU A 124 10.07 -0.83 2.49
N ILE A 125 11.14 -1.30 3.15
CA ILE A 125 11.13 -2.60 3.84
C ILE A 125 10.71 -2.37 5.30
N PRO A 126 9.64 -3.02 5.79
CA PRO A 126 9.11 -2.77 7.12
C PRO A 126 10.11 -2.92 8.27
N MET A 127 10.16 -1.91 9.13
CA MET A 127 11.04 -1.83 10.31
C MET A 127 12.53 -2.04 10.01
N LYS A 128 12.96 -1.79 8.78
CA LYS A 128 14.37 -1.82 8.37
C LYS A 128 14.74 -0.46 7.81
N ASP A 129 15.99 -0.06 8.04
CA ASP A 129 16.61 1.09 7.34
C ASP A 129 17.02 0.65 5.91
N ARG A 130 16.06 0.13 5.14
CA ARG A 130 16.27 -0.47 3.82
C ARG A 130 15.05 -0.25 2.92
N ASN A 131 15.32 -0.14 1.62
CA ASN A 131 14.31 -0.02 0.57
C ASN A 131 14.56 -1.06 -0.52
N ARG A 132 13.50 -1.54 -1.18
CA ARG A 132 13.60 -2.28 -2.45
C ARG A 132 13.46 -1.30 -3.59
N TYR A 133 14.56 -1.06 -4.29
CA TYR A 133 14.67 -0.15 -5.42
C TYR A 133 14.46 -0.91 -6.73
N VAL A 134 13.75 -0.27 -7.66
CA VAL A 134 13.58 -0.72 -9.04
C VAL A 134 13.93 0.41 -9.99
N VAL A 135 14.78 0.10 -10.98
CA VAL A 135 15.11 1.01 -12.08
C VAL A 135 14.43 0.50 -13.33
N LEU A 136 13.73 1.39 -14.02
CA LEU A 136 13.06 1.10 -15.27
C LEU A 136 13.61 1.99 -16.37
N GLU A 137 13.64 1.46 -17.59
CA GLU A 137 13.92 2.22 -18.80
C GLU A 137 12.62 2.40 -19.59
N LYS A 138 12.35 3.64 -20.00
CA LYS A 138 11.22 3.98 -20.85
C LYS A 138 11.48 3.45 -22.25
N THR A 139 10.49 2.78 -22.81
CA THR A 139 10.53 2.24 -24.17
C THR A 139 9.98 3.27 -25.16
N PRO A 140 10.36 3.21 -26.46
CA PRO A 140 9.84 4.12 -27.48
C PRO A 140 8.30 4.08 -27.63
N THR A 141 7.65 2.99 -27.22
CA THR A 141 6.20 2.82 -27.28
C THR A 141 5.48 3.32 -26.02
N GLY A 142 6.19 3.96 -25.08
CA GLY A 142 5.61 4.48 -23.83
C GLY A 142 5.47 3.47 -22.69
N GLY A 143 5.97 2.24 -22.87
CA GLY A 143 6.08 1.23 -21.82
C GLY A 143 7.37 1.35 -21.01
N PHE A 144 7.56 0.45 -20.05
CA PHE A 144 8.70 0.42 -19.13
C PHE A 144 9.34 -0.96 -19.12
N ARG A 145 10.66 -1.03 -19.04
CA ARG A 145 11.41 -2.28 -18.90
C ARG A 145 12.28 -2.22 -17.65
N VAL A 146 12.19 -3.22 -16.78
CA VAL A 146 13.03 -3.29 -15.58
C VAL A 146 14.47 -3.54 -15.99
N VAL A 147 15.37 -2.68 -15.51
CA VAL A 147 16.83 -2.76 -15.74
C VAL A 147 17.52 -3.39 -14.54
N VAL A 148 17.12 -3.00 -13.33
CA VAL A 148 17.62 -3.59 -12.10
C VAL A 148 16.55 -3.52 -11.00
N ASP A 149 16.57 -4.51 -10.12
CA ASP A 149 15.70 -4.66 -8.95
C ASP A 149 16.56 -5.19 -7.80
N PHE A 150 16.68 -4.42 -6.72
CA PHE A 150 17.60 -4.71 -5.63
C PHE A 150 17.16 -4.08 -4.31
N ILE A 151 17.67 -4.58 -3.18
CA ILE A 151 17.37 -4.00 -1.86
C ILE A 151 18.61 -3.35 -1.27
N ALA A 152 18.64 -2.03 -1.10
CA ALA A 152 19.75 -1.31 -0.46
C ALA A 152 19.35 -0.67 0.89
N GLY A 153 20.30 -0.02 1.56
CA GLY A 153 20.01 0.80 2.73
C GLY A 153 19.17 2.02 2.36
N ALA A 154 18.29 2.46 3.26
CA ALA A 154 17.50 3.68 3.06
C ALA A 154 18.31 4.96 3.36
N THR A 155 19.45 4.82 4.06
CA THR A 155 20.36 5.93 4.39
C THR A 155 21.80 5.65 3.92
N PRO A 156 22.43 6.52 3.11
CA PRO A 156 21.81 7.63 2.39
C PRO A 156 20.81 7.11 1.33
N GLU A 157 19.73 7.86 1.13
CA GLU A 157 18.68 7.49 0.19
C GLU A 157 19.17 7.64 -1.25
N ILE A 158 18.95 6.60 -2.07
CA ILE A 158 19.17 6.70 -3.51
C ILE A 158 17.99 7.46 -4.12
N THR A 159 18.26 8.68 -4.59
CA THR A 159 17.24 9.55 -5.21
C THR A 159 17.48 9.78 -6.69
N ARG A 160 18.64 9.39 -7.22
CA ARG A 160 19.02 9.63 -8.62
C ARG A 160 19.63 8.41 -9.27
N VAL A 161 19.33 8.25 -10.55
CA VAL A 161 19.95 7.25 -11.42
C VAL A 161 20.22 7.87 -12.80
N HIS A 162 21.36 7.56 -13.39
CA HIS A 162 21.71 7.90 -14.77
C HIS A 162 22.68 6.88 -15.36
N ARG A 163 22.84 6.88 -16.69
CA ARG A 163 23.93 6.12 -17.34
C ARG A 163 25.24 6.91 -17.33
N GLY A 164 26.32 6.29 -16.86
CA GLY A 164 27.69 6.82 -16.98
C GLY A 164 28.22 6.74 -18.41
N SER A 165 29.43 7.27 -18.64
CA SER A 165 30.08 7.23 -19.96
C SER A 165 30.38 5.81 -20.46
N ASP A 166 30.45 4.83 -19.56
CA ASP A 166 30.59 3.40 -19.87
C ASP A 166 29.23 2.68 -20.06
N GLY A 167 28.13 3.42 -20.05
CA GLY A 167 26.77 2.91 -20.21
C GLY A 167 26.18 2.25 -18.96
N LYS A 168 26.94 2.11 -17.88
CA LYS A 168 26.45 1.49 -16.63
C LYS A 168 25.60 2.46 -15.81
N LEU A 169 24.71 1.91 -15.01
CA LEU A 169 23.91 2.70 -14.07
C LEU A 169 24.80 3.26 -12.95
N VAL A 170 24.62 4.54 -12.67
CA VAL A 170 25.22 5.26 -11.54
C VAL A 170 24.10 5.74 -10.64
N PHE A 171 24.18 5.36 -9.37
CA PHE A 171 23.23 5.74 -8.33
C PHE A 171 23.83 6.83 -7.46
N THR A 172 23.06 7.87 -7.15
CA THR A 172 23.50 8.92 -6.23
C THR A 172 22.39 9.34 -5.29
N ASP A 173 22.76 9.97 -4.19
CA ASP A 173 21.82 10.68 -3.31
C ASP A 173 21.44 12.07 -3.87
N SER A 174 20.72 12.84 -3.04
CA SER A 174 20.27 14.20 -3.36
C SER A 174 21.41 15.22 -3.43
N THR A 175 22.59 14.91 -2.87
CA THR A 175 23.81 15.73 -2.96
C THR A 175 24.65 15.39 -4.20
N GLY A 176 24.35 14.28 -4.87
CA GLY A 176 25.15 13.76 -5.98
C GLY A 176 26.27 12.81 -5.53
N THR A 177 26.31 12.44 -4.24
CA THR A 177 27.26 11.46 -3.74
C THR A 177 26.92 10.08 -4.28
N LYS A 178 27.91 9.40 -4.87
CA LYS A 178 27.74 8.08 -5.48
C LYS A 178 27.46 7.01 -4.42
N ILE A 179 26.41 6.23 -4.64
CA ILE A 179 26.04 5.07 -3.84
C ILE A 179 26.31 3.81 -4.67
N VAL A 180 26.91 2.79 -4.05
CA VAL A 180 27.16 1.49 -4.69
C VAL A 180 26.28 0.44 -4.01
N PRO A 181 25.19 -0.01 -4.65
CA PRO A 181 24.39 -1.11 -4.14
C PRO A 181 25.22 -2.38 -3.99
N LYS A 182 25.05 -3.11 -2.88
CA LYS A 182 25.77 -4.37 -2.67
C LYS A 182 25.18 -5.46 -3.58
N LYS A 183 26.07 -6.28 -4.17
CA LYS A 183 25.73 -7.27 -5.21
C LYS A 183 24.85 -8.42 -4.71
N ASP A 184 24.84 -8.68 -3.40
CA ASP A 184 24.15 -9.83 -2.78
C ASP A 184 22.62 -9.64 -2.64
N GLN A 185 22.06 -8.61 -3.28
CA GLN A 185 20.71 -8.12 -3.02
C GLN A 185 19.82 -8.09 -4.27
N VAL A 186 20.25 -8.75 -5.36
CA VAL A 186 19.50 -8.92 -6.60
C VAL A 186 18.81 -10.30 -6.58
N PRO A 187 17.47 -10.38 -6.60
CA PRO A 187 16.77 -11.65 -6.77
C PRO A 187 17.23 -12.31 -8.08
N LYS A 188 17.67 -13.57 -8.02
CA LYS A 188 17.99 -14.37 -9.23
C LYS A 188 16.72 -14.76 -9.97
#